data_AF-A0A7Y5D9U4-F1
#
_entry.id   AF-A0A7Y5D9U4-F1
#
_cell.length_a   1.000
_cell.length_b   1.000
_cell.length_c   1.000
_cell.angle_alpha   90.00
_cell.angle_beta   90.00
_cell.angle_gamma   90.00
#
_symmetry.space_group_name_H-M   'P 1'
#
loop_
_entity.id
_entity.type
_entity.pdbx_description
1 polymer ?
#
loop_
_entity_poly.entity_id
_entity_poly.type
_entity_poly.pdbx_seq_one_letter_code
_entity_poly.pdbx_strand_id
1 'polypeptide(L)' 'MKLNKEWHLAHKMPANPTTEQRIVWHIEHAKHCQCRAIPARLKAEIEKQNIKTK' A
#
# COMPACT_ATOMS: atom_id res chain seq x y z
N MET A 1 5.08 -12.90 11.07
CA MET A 1 5.05 -11.46 10.72
C MET A 1 4.32 -10.70 11.82
N LYS A 2 4.89 -9.58 12.30
CA LYS A 2 4.33 -8.78 13.41
C LYS A 2 3.32 -7.77 12.85
N LEU A 3 2.07 -7.89 13.29
CA LEU A 3 1.01 -6.92 13.01
C LEU A 3 1.22 -5.69 13.90
N ASN A 4 1.37 -4.51 13.29
CA ASN A 4 1.37 -3.23 14.00
C ASN A 4 -0.07 -2.72 14.12
N LYS A 5 -0.75 -3.13 15.21
CA LYS A 5 -2.17 -2.79 15.43
C LYS A 5 -2.41 -1.28 15.49
N GLU A 6 -1.51 -0.53 16.13
CA GLU A 6 -1.62 0.92 16.27
C GLU A 6 -1.61 1.61 14.90
N TRP A 7 -0.70 1.17 14.01
CA TRP A 7 -0.64 1.71 12.65
C TRP A 7 -1.95 1.44 11.88
N HIS A 8 -2.50 0.22 11.96
CA HIS A 8 -3.78 -0.10 11.31
C HIS A 8 -4.97 0.70 11.85
N LEU A 9 -4.97 1.04 13.14
CA LEU A 9 -6.03 1.85 13.74
C LEU A 9 -5.97 3.31 13.27
N ALA A 10 -4.77 3.88 13.16
CA ALA A 10 -4.54 5.23 12.67
C ALA A 10 -4.67 5.35 11.15
N HIS A 11 -4.24 4.33 10.40
CA HIS A 11 -4.18 4.32 8.94
C HIS A 11 -5.14 3.25 8.41
N LYS A 12 -6.44 3.46 8.59
CA LYS A 12 -7.44 2.55 8.01
C LYS A 12 -7.54 2.79 6.51
N MET A 13 -7.58 1.70 5.74
CA MET A 13 -7.87 1.77 4.31
C MET A 13 -9.28 2.34 4.13
N PRO A 14 -9.48 3.33 3.25
CA PRO A 14 -10.81 3.80 2.86
C PRO A 14 -11.68 2.66 2.32
N ALA A 15 -13.00 2.81 2.38
CA ALA A 15 -13.93 1.80 1.86
C ALA A 15 -13.82 1.61 0.33
N ASN A 16 -13.59 2.71 -0.40
CA ASN A 16 -13.39 2.72 -1.86
C ASN A 16 -12.12 3.49 -2.21
N PRO A 17 -10.93 2.92 -1.92
CA PRO A 17 -9.68 3.61 -2.19
C PRO A 17 -9.42 3.61 -3.69
N THR A 18 -8.95 4.73 -4.22
CA THR A 18 -8.40 4.76 -5.58
C THR A 18 -7.15 3.87 -5.66
N THR A 19 -6.75 3.50 -6.88
CA THR A 19 -5.51 2.71 -7.09
C THR A 19 -4.31 3.38 -6.43
N GLU A 20 -4.19 4.70 -6.56
CA GLU A 20 -3.10 5.49 -5.98
C GLU A 20 -3.14 5.49 -4.44
N GLN A 21 -4.30 5.76 -3.84
CA GLN A 21 -4.48 5.68 -2.38
C GLN A 21 -4.12 4.30 -1.84
N ARG A 22 -4.53 3.25 -2.55
CA ARG A 22 -4.23 1.87 -2.20
C ARG A 22 -2.73 1.57 -2.30
N ILE A 23 -2.05 2.10 -3.32
CA ILE A 23 -0.60 2.00 -3.49
C ILE A 23 0.12 2.67 -2.32
N VAL A 24 -0.18 3.96 -2.06
CA VAL A 24 0.45 4.75 -1.00
C VAL A 24 0.27 4.07 0.35
N TRP A 25 -0.96 3.63 0.64
CA TRP A 25 -1.26 2.90 1.87
C TRP A 25 -0.41 1.65 2.02
N HIS A 26 -0.25 0.85 0.96
CA HIS A 26 0.55 -0.38 1.00
C HIS A 26 2.06 -0.14 1.12
N ILE A 27 2.57 0.95 0.54
CA ILE A 27 3.97 1.37 0.69
C ILE A 27 4.26 1.75 2.15
N GLU A 28 3.42 2.59 2.74
CA GLU A 28 3.57 3.00 4.15
C GLU A 28 3.35 1.81 5.09
N HIS A 29 2.31 0.99 4.83
CA HIS A 29 2.08 -0.25 5.55
C HIS A 29 3.35 -1.11 5.56
N ALA A 30 4.01 -1.35 4.42
CA ALA A 30 5.21 -2.18 4.37
C ALA A 30 6.39 -1.65 5.22
N LYS A 31 6.46 -0.33 5.46
CA LYS A 31 7.48 0.29 6.34
C LYS A 31 7.17 0.09 7.83
N HIS A 32 5.89 0.14 8.21
CA HIS A 32 5.47 0.10 9.63
C HIS A 32 4.94 -1.27 10.10
N CYS A 33 4.44 -2.07 9.17
CA CYS A 33 3.73 -3.32 9.39
C CYS A 33 3.98 -4.31 8.24
N GLN A 34 4.72 -5.38 8.51
CA GLN A 34 5.00 -6.40 7.51
C GLN A 34 3.98 -7.54 7.56
N CYS A 35 2.77 -7.35 8.09
CA CYS A 35 1.80 -8.43 8.24
C CYS A 35 1.31 -9.00 6.89
N ARG A 36 1.44 -8.21 5.81
CA ARG A 36 1.02 -8.58 4.47
C ARG A 36 1.94 -7.93 3.43
N ALA A 37 2.39 -8.73 2.47
CA ALA A 37 3.13 -8.22 1.31
C ALA A 37 2.23 -7.43 0.36
N ILE A 38 2.83 -6.54 -0.44
CA ILE A 38 2.13 -5.77 -1.47
C ILE A 38 1.63 -6.74 -2.56
N PRO A 39 0.31 -6.74 -2.87
CA PRO A 39 -0.28 -7.55 -3.93
C PRO A 39 0.41 -7.36 -5.29
N ALA A 40 0.57 -8.43 -6.06
CA ALA A 40 1.24 -8.40 -7.37
C ALA A 40 0.58 -7.41 -8.36
N ARG A 41 -0.76 -7.31 -8.35
CA ARG A 41 -1.47 -6.30 -9.16
C ARG A 41 -1.05 -4.87 -8.81
N LEU A 42 -0.87 -4.55 -7.54
CA LEU A 42 -0.44 -3.21 -7.13
C LEU A 42 1.02 -2.95 -7.48
N LYS A 43 1.89 -3.96 -7.39
CA LYS A 43 3.27 -3.84 -7.87
C LYS A 43 3.31 -3.49 -9.36
N ALA A 44 2.54 -4.20 -10.19
CA ALA A 44 2.44 -3.90 -11.62
C ALA A 44 1.93 -2.48 -11.89
N GLU A 45 0.98 -1.99 -11.08
CA GLU A 45 0.48 -0.61 -11.20
C GLU A 45 1.54 0.43 -10.75
N ILE A 46 2.29 0.17 -9.68
CA ILE A 46 3.42 1.02 -9.24
C ILE A 46 4.48 1.12 -10.35
N GLU A 47 4.85 -0.01 -10.95
CA GLU A 47 5.81 -0.07 -12.05
C GLU A 47 5.30 0.70 -13.27
N LYS A 48 4.03 0.54 -13.64
CA LYS A 48 3.41 1.31 -14.74
C LYS A 48 3.40 2.81 -14.49
N GLN A 49 3.15 3.25 -13.25
CA GLN A 49 3.14 4.68 -12.92
C GLN A 49 4.55 5.29 -12.99
N ASN A 50 5.59 4.53 -12.63
CA ASN A 50 6.99 4.96 -12.77
C ASN A 50 7.44 5.14 -14.23
N ILE A 51 6.73 4.51 -15.19
CA ILE A 51 7.04 4.58 -16.62
C ILE A 51 6.41 5.82 -17.30
N LYS A 52 5.52 6.57 -16.62
CA LYS A 52 4.81 7.71 -17.23
C LYS A 52 5.47 9.08 -17.08
N THR A 53 6.63 9.19 -16.46
CA THR A 53 7.47 10.40 -16.56
C THR A 53 8.49 10.21 -17.68
N LYS A 54 8.08 10.59 -18.90
CA LYS A 54 8.99 10.83 -20.02
C LYS A 54 8.90 12.29 -20.41
#